data_AF-A0A7Y2KVZ6-F1
#
_entry.id   AF-A0A7Y2KVZ6-F1
#
_cell.length_a   1.000
_cell.length_b   1.000
_cell.length_c   1.000
_cell.angle_alpha   90.00
_cell.angle_beta   90.00
_cell.angle_gamma   90.00
#
_symmetry.space_group_name_H-M   'P 1'
#
loop_
_entity.id
_entity.type
_entity.pdbx_description
1 polymer ?
#
loop_
_entity_poly.entity_id
_entity_poly.type
_entity_poly.pdbx_seq_one_letter_code
_entity_poly.pdbx_strand_id
1 'polypeptide(L)'
;MLEVFPQLAGKRIDFQWSGMIGIGANRLPQIGRLQAHPNVFYAQAYAGHGINTTHMAARLVAQAISLEQSNGFELFSRVPHMTFPGGKHLRSPLLALGMLWYRLKEIAGH
;
A
#
# COMPACT_ATOMS: atom_id res chain seq x y z
N MET A 1 16.68 -10.50 12.12
CA MET A 1 15.91 -11.55 12.83
C MET A 1 16.72 -12.16 13.95
N LEU A 2 17.88 -12.78 13.68
CA LEU A 2 18.68 -13.44 14.71
C LEU A 2 19.33 -12.45 15.71
N GLU A 3 19.62 -11.22 15.29
CA GLU A 3 20.05 -10.14 16.21
C GLU A 3 18.98 -9.74 17.23
N VAL A 4 17.70 -9.89 16.86
CA VAL A 4 16.56 -9.52 17.72
C VAL A 4 16.02 -10.76 18.47
N PHE A 5 16.09 -11.93 17.85
CA PHE A 5 15.59 -13.21 18.37
C PHE A 5 16.66 -14.31 18.21
N PRO A 6 17.70 -14.30 19.06
CA PRO A 6 18.81 -15.26 18.95
C PRO A 6 18.38 -16.71 19.18
N GLN A 7 17.33 -16.94 19.96
CA GLN A 7 16.75 -18.28 20.21
C GLN A 7 16.17 -18.98 18.96
N LEU A 8 16.01 -18.27 17.84
CA LEU A 8 15.61 -18.85 16.56
C LEU A 8 16.82 -19.36 15.74
N ALA A 9 18.05 -19.26 16.28
CA ALA A 9 19.24 -19.79 15.64
C ALA A 9 19.10 -21.31 15.40
N GLY A 10 19.42 -21.75 14.17
CA GLY A 10 19.35 -23.15 13.77
C GLY A 10 17.94 -23.70 13.52
N LYS A 11 16.88 -22.89 13.64
CA LYS A 11 15.52 -23.31 13.25
C LYS A 11 15.37 -23.23 11.74
N ARG A 12 14.82 -24.29 11.14
CA ARG A 12 14.50 -24.34 9.70
C ARG A 12 13.22 -23.55 9.43
N ILE A 13 13.21 -22.80 8.33
CA ILE A 13 11.98 -22.18 7.81
C ILE A 13 11.23 -23.27 7.05
N ASP A 14 10.10 -23.72 7.58
CA ASP A 14 9.30 -24.76 6.94
C ASP A 14 8.45 -24.21 5.77
N PHE A 15 8.07 -22.92 5.82
CA PHE A 15 7.26 -22.28 4.78
C PHE A 15 7.66 -20.81 4.58
N GLN A 16 7.79 -20.40 3.32
CA GLN A 16 7.97 -19.01 2.92
C GLN A 16 7.12 -18.71 1.70
N TRP A 17 6.58 -17.49 1.62
CA TRP A 17 5.92 -17.01 0.41
C TRP A 17 6.15 -15.52 0.24
N SER A 18 5.91 -15.05 -0.98
CA SER A 18 5.93 -13.63 -1.31
C SER A 18 4.62 -13.30 -2.02
N GLY A 19 4.11 -12.10 -1.78
CA GLY A 19 2.88 -11.60 -2.40
C GLY A 19 3.07 -10.18 -2.89
N MET A 20 2.26 -9.78 -3.86
CA MET A 20 2.22 -8.39 -4.31
C MET A 20 1.44 -7.55 -3.30
N ILE A 21 2.04 -6.46 -2.83
CA ILE A 21 1.40 -5.51 -1.92
C ILE A 21 1.19 -4.20 -2.66
N GLY A 22 -0.05 -3.73 -2.69
CA GLY A 22 -0.37 -2.37 -3.14
C GLY A 22 0.07 -1.36 -2.08
N ILE A 23 1.14 -0.62 -2.35
CA ILE A 23 1.60 0.50 -1.52
C ILE A 23 1.34 1.80 -2.28
N GLY A 24 0.44 2.62 -1.75
CA GLY A 24 0.18 3.97 -2.27
C GLY A 24 1.36 4.89 -1.95
N ALA A 25 1.56 5.94 -2.75
CA ALA A 25 2.66 6.90 -2.56
C ALA A 25 2.68 7.51 -1.15
N ASN A 26 1.50 7.75 -0.56
CA ASN A 26 1.35 8.33 0.77
C ASN A 26 1.27 7.29 1.89
N ARG A 27 1.47 5.99 1.60
CA ARG A 27 1.31 4.87 2.57
C ARG A 27 -0.04 4.85 3.33
N LEU A 28 -1.02 5.60 2.85
CA LEU A 28 -2.37 5.66 3.38
C LEU A 28 -3.30 4.82 2.48
N PRO A 29 -4.34 4.21 3.08
CA PRO A 29 -5.39 3.54 2.31
C PRO A 29 -6.06 4.56 1.38
N GLN A 30 -6.23 4.16 0.12
CA GLN A 30 -6.94 4.97 -0.87
C GLN A 30 -8.39 4.50 -0.92
N ILE A 31 -9.30 5.32 -0.40
CA ILE A 31 -10.73 5.04 -0.36
C ILE A 31 -11.44 6.21 -1.02
N GLY A 32 -12.26 5.94 -2.04
CA GLY A 32 -12.93 6.99 -2.78
C GLY A 32 -13.90 6.49 -3.84
N ARG A 33 -14.38 7.42 -4.67
CA ARG A 33 -15.22 7.17 -5.85
C ARG A 33 -14.49 7.62 -7.11
N LEU A 34 -14.77 6.97 -8.23
CA LEU A 34 -14.26 7.43 -9.52
C LEU A 34 -14.99 8.73 -9.92
N GLN A 35 -14.23 9.77 -10.26
CA GLN A 35 -14.81 11.05 -10.68
C GLN A 35 -15.69 10.92 -11.93
N ALA A 36 -15.28 10.08 -12.89
CA ALA A 36 -16.04 9.81 -14.11
C ALA A 36 -17.25 8.89 -13.88
N HIS A 37 -17.26 8.10 -12.81
CA HIS A 37 -18.29 7.12 -12.49
C HIS A 37 -18.65 7.18 -11.01
N PRO A 38 -19.57 8.09 -10.60
CA PRO A 38 -19.86 8.36 -9.19
C PRO A 38 -20.51 7.17 -8.45
N ASN A 39 -20.99 6.17 -9.18
CA ASN A 39 -21.51 4.90 -8.68
C ASN A 39 -20.44 3.82 -8.46
N VAL A 40 -19.18 4.09 -8.80
CA VAL A 40 -18.06 3.14 -8.62
C VAL A 40 -17.17 3.57 -7.47
N PHE A 41 -17.04 2.68 -6.49
CA PHE A 41 -16.26 2.87 -5.28
C PHE A 41 -14.99 2.03 -5.33
N TYR A 42 -13.91 2.53 -4.75
CA TYR A 42 -12.65 1.80 -4.61
C TYR A 42 -12.10 1.90 -3.20
N ALA A 43 -11.42 0.84 -2.76
CA ALA A 43 -10.70 0.77 -1.51
C ALA A 43 -9.43 -0.08 -1.70
N GLN A 44 -8.28 0.58 -1.83
CA GLN A 44 -7.02 -0.06 -2.23
C GLN A 44 -5.81 0.48 -1.45
N ALA A 45 -4.64 -0.10 -1.72
CA ALA A 45 -3.35 0.42 -1.29
C ALA A 45 -3.16 0.53 0.24
N TYR A 46 -3.60 -0.48 0.99
CA TYR A 46 -3.55 -0.53 2.46
C TYR A 46 -2.13 -0.60 3.08
N ALA A 47 -1.07 -0.49 2.28
CA ALA A 47 0.32 -0.23 2.72
C ALA A 47 0.80 -1.07 3.93
N GLY A 48 0.52 -2.38 3.93
CA GLY A 48 0.93 -3.30 4.99
C GLY A 48 0.10 -3.26 6.28
N HIS A 49 -0.90 -2.39 6.38
CA HIS A 49 -1.83 -2.27 7.52
C HIS A 49 -3.22 -2.90 7.23
N GLY A 50 -3.32 -3.66 6.13
CA GLY A 50 -4.59 -4.13 5.57
C GLY A 50 -5.53 -4.82 6.56
N ILE A 51 -5.02 -5.66 7.46
CA ILE A 51 -5.90 -6.42 8.38
C ILE A 51 -6.74 -5.49 9.26
N ASN A 52 -6.16 -4.43 9.81
CA ASN A 52 -6.90 -3.48 10.65
C ASN A 52 -7.68 -2.49 9.79
N THR A 53 -7.03 -1.93 8.77
CA THR A 53 -7.59 -0.82 7.99
C THR A 53 -8.70 -1.25 7.03
N THR A 54 -8.75 -2.53 6.60
CA THR A 54 -9.78 -3.04 5.70
C THR A 54 -11.17 -3.07 6.35
N HIS A 55 -11.29 -3.36 7.64
CA HIS A 55 -12.60 -3.31 8.33
C HIS A 55 -13.16 -1.88 8.39
N MET A 56 -12.30 -0.91 8.71
CA MET A 56 -12.67 0.50 8.67
C MET A 56 -13.07 0.93 7.24
N ALA A 57 -12.27 0.55 6.24
CA ALA A 57 -12.55 0.88 4.84
C ALA A 57 -13.87 0.28 4.35
N ALA A 58 -14.15 -0.98 4.70
CA ALA A 58 -15.40 -1.65 4.36
C ALA A 58 -16.61 -0.92 4.96
N ARG A 59 -16.54 -0.51 6.23
CA ARG A 59 -17.60 0.25 6.89
C ARG A 59 -17.82 1.61 6.23
N LEU A 60 -16.75 2.34 5.90
CA LEU A 60 -16.84 3.65 5.25
C LEU A 60 -17.46 3.55 3.85
N VAL A 61 -17.05 2.54 3.06
CA VAL A 61 -17.63 2.30 1.73
C VAL A 61 -19.09 1.88 1.84
N ALA A 62 -19.45 1.01 2.78
CA ALA A 62 -20.84 0.59 3.01
C ALA A 62 -21.74 1.78 3.38
N GLN A 63 -21.32 2.64 4.31
CA GLN A 63 -22.06 3.86 4.66
C GLN A 63 -22.25 4.78 3.45
N ALA A 64 -21.20 4.93 2.64
CA ALA A 64 -21.25 5.75 1.45
C ALA A 64 -22.20 5.17 0.38
N ILE A 65 -22.36 3.84 0.29
CA ILE A 65 -23.33 3.17 -0.59
C ILE A 65 -24.76 3.33 -0.06
N SER A 66 -24.97 3.18 1.25
CA SER A 66 -26.28 3.27 1.90
C SER A 66 -26.85 4.70 1.99
N LEU A 67 -26.19 5.68 1.37
CA LEU A 67 -26.55 7.11 1.41
C LEU A 67 -26.58 7.71 2.84
N GLU A 68 -25.93 7.04 3.80
CA GLU A 68 -25.71 7.58 5.14
C GLU A 68 -24.61 8.66 5.07
N GLN A 69 -24.78 9.77 5.79
CA GLN A 69 -23.73 10.79 5.89
C GLN A 69 -22.47 10.19 6.50
N SER A 70 -21.45 9.95 5.66
CA SER A 70 -20.16 9.46 6.10
C SER A 70 -19.11 10.58 5.98
N ASN A 71 -18.99 11.39 7.02
CA ASN A 71 -17.91 12.38 7.14
C ASN A 71 -16.52 11.73 6.99
N GLY A 72 -16.39 10.46 7.40
CA GLY A 72 -15.16 9.68 7.23
C GLY A 72 -14.85 9.39 5.76
N PHE A 73 -15.85 9.00 4.96
CA PHE A 73 -15.66 8.73 3.52
C PHE A 73 -15.23 9.99 2.78
N GLU A 74 -15.87 11.14 3.06
CA GLU A 74 -15.47 12.41 2.46
C GLU A 74 -14.04 12.81 2.81
N LEU A 75 -13.63 12.62 4.06
CA LEU A 75 -12.26 12.93 4.52
C LEU A 75 -11.21 12.10 3.76
N PHE A 76 -11.45 10.80 3.58
CA PHE A 76 -10.55 9.93 2.84
C PHE A 76 -10.55 10.23 1.33
N SER A 77 -11.70 10.60 0.75
CA SER A 77 -11.78 10.98 -0.67
C SER A 77 -11.07 12.29 -1.01
N ARG A 78 -10.87 13.16 -0.01
CA ARG A 78 -10.11 14.43 -0.16
C ARG A 78 -8.60 14.23 -0.07
N VAL A 79 -8.12 13.04 0.31
CA VAL A 79 -6.70 12.76 0.37
C VAL A 79 -6.14 12.77 -1.06
N PRO A 80 -5.21 13.68 -1.40
CA PRO A 80 -4.68 13.77 -2.74
C PRO A 80 -3.95 12.47 -3.10
N HIS A 81 -4.47 11.76 -4.10
CA HIS A 81 -3.83 10.59 -4.67
C HIS A 81 -2.80 11.05 -5.70
N MET A 82 -1.66 11.52 -5.20
CA MET A 82 -0.59 11.98 -6.07
C MET A 82 -0.08 10.79 -6.90
N THR A 83 -0.24 10.88 -8.21
CA THR A 83 0.44 9.98 -9.13
C THR A 83 1.92 10.28 -9.09
N PHE A 84 2.75 9.26 -9.28
CA PHE A 84 4.21 9.41 -9.25
C PHE A 84 4.64 10.58 -10.16
N PRO A 85 5.48 11.52 -9.69
CA PRO A 85 5.90 12.66 -10.50
C PRO A 85 6.59 12.14 -11.77
N GLY A 86 6.05 12.47 -12.94
CA GLY A 86 6.52 11.95 -14.24
C GLY A 86 5.71 10.81 -14.86
N GLY A 87 4.59 10.41 -14.25
CA GLY A 87 3.63 9.49 -14.86
C GLY A 87 4.13 8.04 -15.00
N LYS A 88 3.46 7.25 -15.86
CA LYS A 88 3.74 5.81 -16.03
C LYS A 88 5.14 5.53 -16.58
N HIS A 89 5.69 6.44 -17.39
CA HIS A 89 6.95 6.25 -18.11
C HIS A 89 8.20 6.46 -17.24
N LEU A 90 8.14 7.34 -16.24
CA LEU A 90 9.27 7.57 -15.32
C LEU A 90 9.26 6.63 -14.11
N ARG A 91 8.11 6.02 -13.77
CA ARG A 91 7.99 5.11 -12.63
C ARG A 91 8.87 3.86 -12.76
N SER A 92 8.83 3.18 -13.90
CA SER A 92 9.61 1.96 -14.14
C SER A 92 11.13 2.17 -14.17
N PRO A 93 11.68 3.15 -14.91
CA PRO A 93 13.13 3.37 -14.92
C PRO A 93 13.67 3.86 -13.58
N LEU A 94 12.93 4.70 -12.83
CA LEU A 94 13.36 5.13 -11.49
C LEU A 94 13.34 3.98 -10.47
N LEU A 95 12.35 3.09 -10.53
CA LEU A 95 12.34 1.87 -9.71
C LEU A 95 13.51 0.95 -10.08
N ALA A 96 13.79 0.76 -11.37
CA ALA A 96 14.92 -0.05 -11.83
C ALA A 96 16.26 0.52 -11.35
N LEU A 97 16.45 1.84 -11.43
CA LEU A 97 17.63 2.53 -10.92
C LEU A 97 17.74 2.42 -9.38
N GLY A 98 16.63 2.57 -8.67
CA GLY A 98 16.59 2.38 -7.21
C GLY A 98 16.95 0.96 -6.79
N MET A 99 16.43 -0.05 -7.48
CA MET A 99 16.76 -1.46 -7.23
C MET A 99 18.22 -1.78 -7.60
N LEU A 100 18.73 -1.19 -8.69
CA LEU A 100 20.13 -1.34 -9.09
C LEU A 100 21.07 -0.72 -8.06
N TRP A 101 20.74 0.48 -7.57
CA TRP A 101 21.49 1.15 -6.50
C TRP A 101 21.50 0.31 -5.22
N TYR A 102 20.34 -0.23 -4.82
CA TYR A 102 20.27 -1.11 -3.65
C TYR A 102 21.10 -2.38 -3.83
N ARG A 103 21.03 -3.04 -5.01
CA ARG A 103 21.90 -4.19 -5.31
C ARG A 103 23.37 -3.84 -5.27
N LEU A 104 23.77 -2.69 -5.83
CA LEU A 104 25.16 -2.24 -5.79
C LEU A 104 25.61 -1.96 -4.36
N LYS A 105 24.75 -1.35 -3.53
CA LYS A 105 25.02 -1.12 -2.12
C LYS A 105 25.15 -2.43 -1.34
N GLU A 106 24.33 -3.43 -1.66
CA GLU A 106 24.36 -4.76 -1.04
C GLU A 106 25.62 -5.56 -1.42
N ILE A 107 26.12 -5.36 -2.65
CA ILE A 107 27.38 -5.96 -3.13
C ILE A 107 28.59 -5.22 -2.57
N ALA A 108 28.52 -3.89 -2.47
CA ALA A 108 29.60 -3.05 -1.94
C ALA A 108 29.67 -3.06 -0.40
N GLY A 109 28.57 -3.38 0.28
CA GLY A 109 28.48 -3.54 1.71
C GLY A 109 28.59 -5.00 2.12
N HIS A 110 29.82 -5.52 2.15
CA HIS A 110 30.25 -6.32 3.28
C HIS A 110 30.34 -5.43 4.52
#